data_AF-A0A096C0V2-F1
#
_entry.id   AF-A0A096C0V2-F1
#
_cell.length_a   1.000
_cell.length_b   1.000
_cell.length_c   1.000
_cell.angle_alpha   90.00
_cell.angle_beta   90.00
_cell.angle_gamma   90.00
#
_symmetry.space_group_name_H-M   'P 1'
#
loop_
_entity.id
_entity.type
_entity.pdbx_description
1 polymer ?
#
loop_
_entity_poly.entity_id
_entity_poly.type
_entity_poly.pdbx_seq_one_letter_code
_entity_poly.pdbx_strand_id
1 'polypeptide(L)'
;MVTDSLVHKKFVHDTLHRGISKIYATQESVVRSNYQIRSGRLLTSLSKHSSNTSISGESLTIFVRILPYLRFLDMAYRLRNDRIAKHKRRNLALYNRVVWGVLYHETFPQLRFGFTDEVRRNIHDQLQRSFNL
;
A
#
# COMPACT_ATOMS: atom_id res chain seq x y z
N MET A 1 -9.83 -7.83 28.43
CA MET A 1 -10.72 -8.74 27.68
C MET A 1 -10.69 -8.35 26.21
N VAL A 2 -10.47 -9.30 25.30
CA VAL A 2 -10.48 -9.03 23.85
C VAL A 2 -11.94 -8.92 23.39
N THR A 3 -12.30 -7.83 22.73
CA THR A 3 -13.65 -7.60 22.21
C THR A 3 -13.69 -7.81 20.69
N ASP A 4 -14.87 -8.17 20.16
CA ASP A 4 -15.04 -8.35 18.70
C ASP A 4 -14.76 -7.05 17.91
N SER A 5 -15.12 -5.89 18.49
CA SER A 5 -14.77 -4.58 17.94
C SER A 5 -13.26 -4.39 17.80
N LEU A 6 -12.47 -4.84 18.79
CA LEU A 6 -11.01 -4.76 18.73
C LEU A 6 -10.44 -5.68 17.65
N VAL A 7 -10.98 -6.90 17.52
CA VAL A 7 -10.61 -7.86 16.47
C VAL A 7 -10.87 -7.27 15.08
N HIS A 8 -12.05 -6.67 14.88
CA HIS A 8 -12.41 -6.05 13.62
C HIS A 8 -11.50 -4.86 13.30
N LYS A 9 -11.25 -3.97 14.27
CA LYS A 9 -10.32 -2.83 14.09
C LYS A 9 -8.92 -3.30 13.72
N LYS A 10 -8.42 -4.35 14.37
CA LYS A 10 -7.11 -4.94 14.08
C LYS A 10 -7.06 -5.51 12.66
N PHE A 11 -8.10 -6.23 12.23
CA PHE A 11 -8.21 -6.74 10.86
C PHE A 11 -8.14 -5.62 9.82
N VAL A 12 -8.96 -4.57 9.97
CA VAL A 12 -8.99 -3.45 9.02
C VAL A 12 -7.65 -2.73 9.00
N HIS A 13 -7.09 -2.45 10.18
CA HIS A 13 -5.77 -1.83 10.33
C HIS A 13 -4.68 -2.62 9.59
N ASP A 14 -4.57 -3.92 9.85
CA ASP A 14 -3.50 -4.75 9.28
C ASP A 14 -3.66 -4.93 7.78
N THR A 15 -4.90 -5.05 7.31
CA THR A 15 -5.20 -5.16 5.87
C THR A 15 -4.80 -3.89 5.13
N LEU A 16 -5.21 -2.72 5.65
CA LEU A 16 -4.82 -1.44 5.04
C LEU A 16 -3.32 -1.20 5.12
N HIS A 17 -2.71 -1.46 6.28
CA HIS A 17 -1.26 -1.29 6.44
C HIS A 17 -0.49 -2.17 5.45
N ARG A 18 -0.88 -3.43 5.28
CA ARG A 18 -0.27 -4.34 4.30
C ARG A 18 -0.40 -3.81 2.88
N GLY A 19 -1.58 -3.31 2.49
CA GLY A 19 -1.80 -2.67 1.20
C GLY A 19 -0.89 -1.47 0.96
N ILE A 20 -0.81 -0.56 1.94
CA ILE A 20 0.04 0.64 1.87
C ILE A 20 1.53 0.26 1.79
N SER A 21 1.99 -0.68 2.61
CA SER A 21 3.36 -1.18 2.57
C SER A 21 3.69 -1.79 1.21
N LYS A 22 2.75 -2.51 0.60
CA LYS A 22 2.92 -3.07 -0.74
C LYS A 22 3.00 -1.98 -1.81
N ILE A 23 2.20 -0.91 -1.72
CA ILE A 23 2.30 0.24 -2.63
C ILE A 23 3.70 0.83 -2.57
N TYR A 24 4.20 1.11 -1.37
CA TYR A 24 5.52 1.67 -1.18
C TYR A 24 6.65 0.78 -1.72
N ALA A 25 6.64 -0.50 -1.35
CA ALA A 25 7.64 -1.46 -1.81
C ALA A 25 7.63 -1.62 -3.34
N THR A 26 6.43 -1.63 -3.95
CA THR A 26 6.29 -1.74 -5.40
C THR A 26 6.82 -0.48 -6.10
N GLN A 27 6.50 0.71 -5.57
CA GLN A 27 7.01 1.98 -6.11
C GLN A 27 8.53 2.03 -6.06
N GLU A 28 9.13 1.66 -4.93
CA GLU A 28 10.59 1.60 -4.78
C GLU A 28 11.20 0.61 -5.78
N SER A 29 10.64 -0.59 -5.89
CA SER A 29 11.11 -1.63 -6.82
C SER A 29 11.06 -1.19 -8.28
N VAL A 30 9.96 -0.55 -8.71
CA VAL A 30 9.83 -0.04 -10.08
C VAL A 30 10.86 1.05 -10.36
N VAL A 31 11.11 1.97 -9.42
CA VAL A 31 12.16 3.00 -9.59
C VAL A 31 13.53 2.36 -9.70
N ARG A 32 13.89 1.46 -8.79
CA ARG A 32 15.19 0.76 -8.79
C ARG A 32 15.44 -0.03 -10.08
N SER A 33 14.40 -0.68 -10.61
CA SER A 33 14.53 -1.59 -11.75
C SER A 33 14.53 -0.88 -13.10
N ASN A 34 13.96 0.33 -13.19
CA ASN A 34 13.70 0.95 -14.49
C ASN A 34 14.34 2.33 -14.71
N TYR A 35 14.79 3.01 -13.65
CA TYR A 35 15.44 4.31 -13.75
C TYR A 35 16.93 4.21 -13.41
N GLN A 36 17.74 4.99 -14.12
CA GLN A 36 19.14 5.20 -13.73
C GLN A 36 19.19 6.11 -12.50
N ILE A 37 19.73 5.58 -11.40
CA ILE A 37 19.90 6.33 -10.16
C ILE A 37 21.08 7.29 -10.33
N ARG A 38 20.81 8.60 -10.37
CA ARG A 38 21.87 9.64 -10.45
C ARG A 38 22.19 10.23 -9.08
N SER A 39 21.19 10.75 -8.37
CA SER A 39 21.37 11.45 -7.09
C SER A 39 20.80 10.69 -5.88
N GLY A 40 20.06 9.61 -6.08
CA GLY A 40 19.39 8.85 -5.02
C GLY A 40 18.20 9.56 -4.34
N ARG A 41 18.01 10.87 -4.53
CA ARG A 41 16.97 11.67 -3.85
C ARG A 41 15.55 11.11 -3.99
N LEU A 42 15.22 10.59 -5.17
CA LEU A 42 13.92 9.95 -5.40
C LEU A 42 13.73 8.70 -4.54
N LEU A 43 14.75 7.82 -4.50
CA LEU A 43 14.70 6.60 -3.68
C LEU A 43 14.67 6.95 -2.19
N THR A 44 15.49 7.89 -1.75
CA THR A 44 15.46 8.37 -0.35
C THR A 44 14.11 8.97 0.02
N SER A 45 13.41 9.61 -0.92
CA SER A 45 12.07 10.13 -0.66
C SER A 45 11.00 9.04 -0.63
N LEU A 46 11.16 7.99 -1.44
CA LEU A 46 10.24 6.85 -1.48
C LEU A 46 10.40 5.96 -0.24
N SER A 47 11.63 5.76 0.24
CA SER A 47 11.93 4.93 1.40
C SER A 47 11.45 5.52 2.73
N LYS A 48 11.09 6.81 2.77
CA LYS A 48 10.50 7.49 3.94
C LYS A 48 9.03 7.14 4.10
N HIS A 49 8.72 5.84 4.13
CA HIS A 49 7.37 5.32 4.30
C HIS A 49 6.70 6.00 5.50
N SER A 50 5.76 6.91 5.21
CA SER A 50 5.07 7.68 6.24
C SER A 50 3.57 7.58 6.00
N SER A 51 2.92 6.77 6.82
CA SER A 51 1.47 6.73 6.93
C SER A 51 1.08 6.97 8.37
N ASN A 52 0.16 7.90 8.59
CA ASN A 52 -0.38 8.16 9.91
C ASN A 52 -1.75 7.50 10.02
N THR A 53 -2.00 6.83 11.13
CA THR A 53 -3.29 6.22 11.43
C THR A 53 -3.99 7.04 12.50
N SER A 54 -5.25 7.39 12.27
CA SER A 54 -6.13 8.03 13.24
C SER A 54 -7.32 7.13 13.50
N ILE A 55 -7.62 6.90 14.78
CA ILE A 55 -8.79 6.14 15.23
C ILE A 55 -9.71 7.12 15.93
N SER A 56 -10.91 7.33 15.40
CA SER A 56 -11.94 8.17 16.00
C SER A 56 -13.21 7.36 16.19
N GLY A 57 -13.49 6.97 17.44
CA GLY A 57 -14.61 6.08 17.78
C GLY A 57 -14.51 4.73 17.07
N GLU A 58 -15.42 4.47 16.14
CA GLU A 58 -15.42 3.28 15.28
C GLU A 58 -14.73 3.48 13.93
N SER A 59 -14.45 4.72 13.55
CA SER A 59 -13.79 5.04 12.28
C SER A 59 -12.28 4.89 12.36
N LEU A 60 -11.71 4.20 11.37
CA LEU A 60 -10.27 4.12 11.14
C LEU A 60 -9.94 4.94 9.89
N THR A 61 -9.15 6.01 10.07
CA THR A 61 -8.65 6.83 8.97
C THR A 61 -7.16 6.64 8.83
N ILE A 62 -6.68 6.33 7.62
CA ILE A 62 -5.24 6.26 7.35
C ILE A 62 -4.86 7.33 6.34
N PHE A 63 -3.93 8.19 6.75
CA PHE A 63 -3.34 9.23 5.93
C PHE A 63 -2.07 8.68 5.29
N VAL A 64 -2.13 8.47 3.98
CA VAL A 64 -1.00 7.93 3.21
C VAL A 64 -0.31 9.05 2.47
N ARG A 65 0.99 9.23 2.71
CA ARG A 65 1.79 10.13 1.88
C ARG A 65 2.15 9.40 0.60
N ILE A 66 1.53 9.77 -0.50
CA ILE A 66 1.92 9.34 -1.86
C ILE A 66 2.42 10.56 -2.60
N LEU A 67 3.61 10.48 -3.22
CA LEU A 67 4.21 11.58 -3.96
C LEU A 67 3.44 11.78 -5.29
N PRO A 68 2.60 12.82 -5.46
CA PRO A 68 1.76 12.96 -6.66
C PRO A 68 2.61 13.13 -7.92
N TYR A 69 3.79 13.75 -7.77
CA TYR A 69 4.74 13.97 -8.85
C TYR A 69 5.35 12.70 -9.45
N LEU A 70 5.21 11.53 -8.82
CA LEU A 70 5.54 10.25 -9.46
C LEU A 70 4.72 10.03 -10.73
N ARG A 71 3.49 10.57 -10.80
CA ARG A 71 2.66 10.49 -11.99
C ARG A 71 3.30 11.13 -13.21
N PHE A 72 4.12 12.17 -13.04
CA PHE A 72 4.81 12.77 -14.19
C PHE A 72 5.83 11.82 -14.81
N LEU A 73 6.42 10.92 -14.01
CA LEU A 73 7.30 9.87 -14.51
C LEU A 73 6.52 8.84 -15.35
N ASP A 74 5.30 8.48 -14.94
CA ASP A 74 4.38 7.65 -15.74
C ASP A 74 3.98 8.35 -17.05
N MET A 75 3.77 9.67 -17.00
CA MET A 75 3.30 10.47 -18.13
C MET A 75 4.39 10.80 -19.16
N ALA A 76 5.66 10.86 -18.76
CA ALA A 76 6.77 11.21 -19.65
C ALA A 76 6.81 10.35 -20.93
N TYR A 77 6.46 9.07 -20.81
CA TYR A 77 6.48 8.16 -21.96
C TYR A 77 5.15 8.11 -22.71
N ARG A 78 4.09 8.80 -22.27
CA ARG A 78 2.75 8.77 -22.90
C ARG A 78 2.66 9.50 -24.23
N LEU A 79 3.53 10.48 -24.48
CA LEU A 79 3.46 11.31 -25.69
C LEU A 79 4.05 10.61 -26.93
N ARG A 80 4.97 9.66 -26.75
CA ARG A 80 5.64 8.95 -27.86
C ARG A 80 5.02 7.58 -28.13
N ASN A 81 4.61 7.28 -29.37
CA ASN A 81 3.93 6.00 -29.71
C ASN A 81 4.87 4.90 -30.27
N ASP A 82 6.17 5.03 -30.08
CA ASP A 82 7.17 4.08 -30.57
C ASP A 82 7.29 2.82 -29.69
N ARG A 83 7.90 1.75 -30.23
CA ARG A 83 8.06 0.46 -29.54
C ARG A 83 8.80 0.61 -28.20
N ILE A 84 9.79 1.50 -28.14
CA ILE A 84 10.58 1.77 -26.93
C ILE A 84 9.68 2.40 -25.85
N ALA A 85 8.91 3.43 -26.20
CA ALA A 85 7.99 4.05 -25.25
C ALA A 85 6.90 3.07 -24.78
N LYS A 86 6.34 2.24 -25.67
CA LYS A 86 5.37 1.19 -25.29
C LYS A 86 5.97 0.19 -24.29
N HIS A 87 7.20 -0.28 -24.53
CA HIS A 87 7.91 -1.17 -23.62
C HIS A 87 8.17 -0.50 -22.27
N LYS A 88 8.69 0.73 -22.27
CA LYS A 88 8.93 1.50 -21.04
C LYS A 88 7.63 1.71 -20.25
N ARG A 89 6.54 2.17 -20.86
CA ARG A 89 5.24 2.35 -20.19
C ARG A 89 4.73 1.08 -19.50
N ARG A 90 4.93 -0.10 -20.11
CA ARG A 90 4.49 -1.38 -19.54
C ARG A 90 5.19 -1.67 -18.20
N ASN A 91 6.47 -1.30 -18.10
CA ASN A 91 7.33 -1.62 -16.96
C ASN A 91 7.42 -0.47 -15.95
N LEU A 92 7.07 0.75 -16.35
CA LEU A 92 7.23 1.98 -15.56
C LEU A 92 6.02 2.36 -14.71
N ALA A 93 5.00 1.53 -14.62
CA ALA A 93 3.78 1.94 -13.94
C ALA A 93 4.05 2.13 -12.43
N LEU A 94 4.17 3.39 -12.00
CA LEU A 94 4.59 3.81 -10.65
C LEU A 94 3.44 4.28 -9.79
N TYR A 95 2.55 5.11 -10.35
CA TYR A 95 1.53 5.78 -9.56
C TYR A 95 0.20 5.08 -9.72
N ASN A 96 -0.52 5.31 -10.82
CA ASN A 96 -1.93 4.87 -10.91
C ASN A 96 -2.06 3.34 -10.81
N ARG A 97 -1.24 2.59 -11.55
CA ARG A 97 -1.34 1.13 -11.57
C ARG A 97 -0.98 0.51 -10.23
N VAL A 98 0.01 1.06 -9.54
CA VAL A 98 0.45 0.53 -8.23
C VAL A 98 -0.56 0.91 -7.16
N VAL A 99 -0.87 2.20 -7.03
CA VAL A 99 -1.76 2.70 -5.97
C VAL A 99 -3.15 2.11 -6.15
N TRP A 100 -3.78 2.29 -7.31
CA TRP A 100 -5.13 1.80 -7.52
C TRP A 100 -5.20 0.30 -7.70
N GLY A 101 -4.17 -0.32 -8.28
CA GLY A 101 -4.11 -1.77 -8.40
C GLY A 101 -4.10 -2.46 -7.04
N VAL A 102 -3.22 -2.01 -6.14
CA VAL A 102 -3.14 -2.57 -4.79
C VAL A 102 -4.39 -2.25 -3.97
N LEU A 103 -4.94 -1.05 -4.08
CA LEU A 103 -6.16 -0.69 -3.33
C LEU A 103 -7.38 -1.46 -3.83
N TYR A 104 -7.74 -1.30 -5.11
CA TYR A 104 -9.01 -1.82 -5.63
C TYR A 104 -8.99 -3.32 -5.93
N HIS A 105 -7.85 -3.90 -6.29
CA HIS A 105 -7.79 -5.32 -6.68
C HIS A 105 -7.24 -6.23 -5.60
N GLU A 106 -6.72 -5.69 -4.50
CA GLU A 106 -6.17 -6.51 -3.42
C GLU A 106 -6.72 -6.09 -2.05
N THR A 107 -6.51 -4.84 -1.66
CA THR A 107 -6.80 -4.36 -0.31
C THR A 107 -8.30 -4.30 -0.05
N PHE A 108 -9.08 -3.69 -0.94
CA PHE A 108 -10.54 -3.57 -0.77
C PHE A 108 -11.27 -4.91 -0.88
N PRO A 109 -10.92 -5.83 -1.82
CA PRO A 109 -11.45 -7.19 -1.79
C PRO A 109 -11.14 -7.90 -0.48
N GLN A 110 -9.92 -7.77 0.05
CA GLN A 110 -9.55 -8.36 1.33
C GLN A 110 -10.39 -7.76 2.47
N LEU A 111 -10.61 -6.46 2.51
CA LEU A 111 -11.49 -5.84 3.50
C LEU A 111 -12.94 -6.34 3.39
N ARG A 112 -13.43 -6.55 2.16
CA ARG A 112 -14.82 -6.93 1.91
C ARG A 112 -15.11 -8.39 2.21
N PHE A 113 -14.16 -9.29 1.92
CA PHE A 113 -14.41 -10.74 1.94
C PHE A 113 -13.42 -11.52 2.81
N GLY A 114 -12.34 -10.89 3.27
CA GLY A 114 -11.25 -11.55 3.98
C GLY A 114 -11.46 -11.70 5.48
N PHE A 115 -12.54 -11.17 6.06
CA PHE A 115 -12.85 -11.29 7.48
C PHE A 115 -13.64 -12.58 7.76
N THR A 116 -12.98 -13.72 7.62
CA THR A 116 -13.57 -15.05 7.89
C THR A 116 -13.51 -15.40 9.38
N ASP A 117 -14.27 -16.42 9.81
CA ASP A 117 -14.24 -16.89 11.19
C ASP A 117 -12.85 -17.38 11.63
N GLU A 118 -12.08 -17.96 10.71
CA GLU A 118 -10.70 -18.37 10.96
C GLU A 118 -9.80 -17.16 11.21
N VAL A 119 -9.90 -16.13 10.37
CA VAL A 119 -9.15 -14.88 10.55
C VAL A 119 -9.54 -14.19 11.86
N ARG A 120 -10.84 -14.15 12.18
CA ARG A 120 -11.34 -13.60 13.46
C ARG A 120 -10.73 -14.31 14.65
N ARG A 121 -10.77 -15.65 14.68
CA ARG A 121 -10.18 -16.47 15.76
C ARG A 121 -8.68 -16.24 15.89
N ASN A 122 -7.96 -16.25 14.77
CA ASN A 122 -6.52 -16.02 14.77
C ASN A 122 -6.15 -14.65 15.37
N ILE A 123 -6.83 -13.59 14.95
CA ILE A 123 -6.59 -12.24 15.48
C ILE A 123 -6.96 -12.16 16.97
N HIS A 124 -8.06 -12.78 17.37
CA HIS A 124 -8.46 -12.85 18.78
C HIS A 124 -7.36 -13.49 19.64
N ASP A 125 -6.85 -14.66 19.23
CA ASP A 125 -5.80 -15.37 19.94
C ASP A 125 -4.49 -14.57 20.01
N GLN A 126 -4.12 -13.88 18.92
CA GLN A 126 -2.96 -12.98 18.90
C GLN A 126 -3.12 -11.85 19.93
N LEU A 127 -4.28 -11.18 19.93
CA LEU A 127 -4.57 -10.10 20.88
C LEU A 127 -4.55 -10.61 22.32
N GLN A 128 -5.17 -11.76 22.59
CA GLN A 128 -5.22 -12.35 23.92
C GLN A 128 -3.81 -12.69 24.43
N ARG A 129 -2.93 -13.24 23.57
CA ARG A 129 -1.53 -13.46 23.92
C ARG A 129 -0.80 -12.16 24.23
N SER A 130 -1.02 -11.10 23.45
CA SER A 130 -0.40 -9.80 23.68
C SER A 130 -0.84 -9.11 24.97
N PHE A 131 -2.06 -9.38 25.47
CA PHE A 131 -2.54 -8.84 26.76
C PHE A 131 -2.11 -9.66 27.97
N ASN A 132 -1.67 -10.91 27.77
CA ASN A 132 -1.24 -11.82 28.84
C ASN A 132 0.29 -11.86 29.03
N LEU A 133 1.03 -11.08 28.23
CA LEU A 133 2.45 -10.75 28.41
C LEU A 133 2.57 -9.46 29.23
#